data_AF-A0A524MJ80-F1
#
_entry.id   AF-A0A524MJ80-F1
#
_cell.length_a   1.000
_cell.length_b   1.000
_cell.length_c   1.000
_cell.angle_alpha   90.00
_cell.angle_beta   90.00
_cell.angle_gamma   90.00
#
_symmetry.space_group_name_H-M   'P 1'
#
loop_
_entity.id
_entity.type
_entity.pdbx_description
1 polymer ?
#
loop_
_entity_poly.entity_id
_entity_poly.type
_entity_poly.pdbx_seq_one_letter_code
_entity_poly.pdbx_strand_id
1 'polypeptide(L)'
;MGEEATAGGHEVQVKPVGELSPDQLEDYDVVLLGSTCHSSDVAAPVKNLLDGIPDGVAFKLAGFVTHATTMPEGDDWKKDMYEKWAGRCQAAFETVSKDKGIEFLGYFHCEGAPCPPIEAFIRSTIITDDSQWAKYGEEVKKHPTAQDVDNAKAFARGILARV
;
A
#
# COMPACT_ATOMS: atom_id res chain seq x y z
N MET A 1 22.43 -2.75 -2.67
CA MET A 1 22.81 -1.52 -3.40
C MET A 1 21.50 -0.93 -3.89
N GLY A 2 21.03 0.16 -3.28
CA GLY A 2 19.77 0.80 -3.66
C GLY A 2 19.89 1.48 -5.02
N GLU A 3 18.77 1.63 -5.71
CA GLU A 3 18.70 2.42 -6.94
C GLU A 3 18.51 3.89 -6.55
N GLU A 4 19.47 4.75 -6.92
CA GLU A 4 19.41 6.19 -6.72
C GLU A 4 18.80 6.85 -7.96
N ALA A 5 17.77 7.67 -7.76
CA ALA A 5 17.12 8.42 -8.82
C ALA A 5 16.88 9.87 -8.39
N THR A 6 16.82 10.78 -9.36
CA THR A 6 16.41 12.16 -9.12
C THR A 6 15.00 12.37 -9.65
N ALA A 7 14.09 12.85 -8.81
CA ALA A 7 12.72 13.19 -9.22
C ALA A 7 12.47 14.67 -8.87
N GLY A 8 12.44 15.55 -9.88
CA GLY A 8 12.08 16.96 -9.67
C GLY A 8 13.03 17.76 -8.76
N GLY A 9 14.30 17.34 -8.61
CA GLY A 9 15.25 17.97 -7.71
C GLY A 9 15.38 17.30 -6.33
N HIS A 10 14.56 16.27 -6.06
CA HIS A 10 14.68 15.44 -4.87
C HIS A 10 15.60 14.24 -5.13
N GLU A 11 16.42 13.88 -4.15
CA GLU A 11 17.17 12.61 -4.11
C GLU A 11 16.22 11.50 -3.67
N VAL A 12 16.21 10.39 -4.42
CA VAL A 12 15.32 9.25 -4.15
C VAL A 12 16.15 7.98 -4.07
N GLN A 13 15.93 7.20 -3.01
CA GLN A 13 16.52 5.88 -2.85
C GLN A 13 15.41 4.83 -2.78
N VAL A 14 15.49 3.82 -3.64
CA VAL A 14 14.57 2.66 -3.59
C VAL A 14 15.27 1.49 -2.93
N LYS A 15 14.71 1.00 -1.82
CA LYS A 15 15.26 -0.10 -1.04
C LYS A 15 14.19 -1.15 -0.70
N PRO A 16 14.51 -2.45 -0.78
CA PRO A 16 13.62 -3.49 -0.25
C PRO A 16 13.45 -3.34 1.26
N VAL A 17 12.22 -3.53 1.75
CA VAL A 17 11.91 -3.42 3.19
C VAL A 17 12.76 -4.34 4.06
N GLY A 18 13.12 -5.53 3.56
CA GLY A 18 13.97 -6.47 4.29
C GLY A 18 15.43 -6.03 4.46
N GLU A 19 15.86 -4.97 3.78
CA GLU A 19 17.19 -4.36 3.89
C GLU A 19 17.21 -3.11 4.78
N LEU A 20 16.07 -2.74 5.36
CA LEU A 20 15.90 -1.54 6.19
C LEU A 20 15.74 -1.92 7.66
N SER A 21 16.38 -1.16 8.54
CA SER A 21 16.02 -1.07 9.95
C SER A 21 15.21 0.21 10.21
N PRO A 22 14.41 0.25 11.29
CA PRO A 22 13.61 1.44 11.62
C PRO A 22 14.44 2.72 11.77
N ASP A 23 15.62 2.62 12.39
CA ASP A 23 16.50 3.78 12.62
C ASP A 23 17.02 4.40 11.30
N GLN A 24 17.15 3.61 10.24
CA GLN A 24 17.60 4.12 8.92
C GLN A 24 16.56 5.01 8.25
N LEU A 25 15.31 5.02 8.73
CA LEU A 25 14.26 5.86 8.17
C LEU A 25 14.46 7.35 8.51
N GLU A 26 15.19 7.66 9.58
CA GLU A 26 15.52 9.03 10.01
C GLU A 26 16.56 9.72 9.09
N ASP A 27 17.22 8.97 8.22
CA ASP A 27 18.10 9.53 7.19
C ASP A 27 17.33 10.23 6.06
N TYR A 28 15.99 10.18 6.08
CA TYR A 28 15.11 10.70 5.03
C TYR A 28 14.17 11.78 5.57
N ASP A 29 13.94 12.84 4.78
CA ASP A 29 12.87 13.82 5.08
C ASP A 29 11.48 13.19 4.94
N VAL A 30 11.32 12.29 3.97
CA VAL A 30 10.05 11.62 3.65
C VAL A 30 10.27 10.17 3.28
N VAL A 31 9.43 9.30 3.84
CA VAL A 31 9.38 7.87 3.57
C VAL A 31 8.07 7.53 2.86
N LEU A 32 8.16 7.04 1.62
CA LEU A 32 7.06 6.39 0.92
C LEU A 32 7.18 4.88 1.14
N LEU A 33 6.35 4.31 2.01
CA LEU A 33 6.43 2.90 2.37
C LEU A 33 5.37 2.07 1.62
N GLY A 34 5.84 1.19 0.74
CA GLY A 34 5.02 0.29 -0.06
C GLY A 34 4.81 -1.08 0.57
N SER A 35 3.61 -1.64 0.44
CA SER A 35 3.30 -3.02 0.85
C SER A 35 2.30 -3.71 -0.08
N THR A 36 2.34 -5.04 -0.12
CA THR A 36 1.21 -5.82 -0.62
C THR A 36 0.20 -6.02 0.51
N CYS A 37 -1.10 -5.93 0.23
CA CYS A 37 -2.11 -6.28 1.21
C CYS A 37 -2.17 -7.80 1.37
N HIS A 38 -1.96 -8.28 2.59
CA HIS A 38 -1.88 -9.69 2.96
C HIS A 38 -2.70 -9.95 4.22
N SER A 39 -3.65 -10.89 4.18
CA SER A 39 -4.56 -11.17 5.30
C SER A 39 -5.28 -9.91 5.83
N SER A 40 -5.69 -9.05 4.91
CA SER A 40 -6.40 -7.81 5.21
C SER A 40 -5.63 -6.79 6.04
N ASP A 41 -4.31 -6.80 5.91
CA ASP A 41 -3.38 -5.89 6.55
C ASP A 41 -2.13 -5.73 5.67
N VAL A 42 -1.24 -4.81 5.99
CA VAL A 42 0.07 -4.73 5.31
C VAL A 42 0.88 -6.00 5.56
N ALA A 43 1.69 -6.41 4.59
CA ALA A 43 2.54 -7.58 4.73
C ALA A 43 3.45 -7.49 5.96
N ALA A 44 3.72 -8.64 6.60
CA ALA A 44 4.46 -8.72 7.86
C ALA A 44 5.81 -7.98 7.87
N PRO A 45 6.64 -7.97 6.81
CA PRO A 45 7.88 -7.20 6.80
C PRO A 45 7.65 -5.69 6.99
N VAL A 46 6.62 -5.13 6.34
CA VAL A 46 6.25 -3.72 6.48
C VAL A 46 5.70 -3.46 7.87
N LYS A 47 4.84 -4.35 8.37
CA LYS A 47 4.28 -4.24 9.73
C LYS A 47 5.38 -4.20 10.79
N ASN A 48 6.34 -5.14 10.71
CA ASN A 48 7.46 -5.22 11.64
C ASN A 48 8.36 -3.98 11.55
N LEU A 49 8.57 -3.42 10.35
CA LEU A 49 9.31 -2.17 10.18
C LEU A 49 8.58 -1.01 10.86
N LEU A 50 7.26 -0.88 10.63
CA LEU A 50 6.41 0.15 11.24
C LEU A 50 6.39 0.08 12.77
N ASP A 51 6.20 -1.12 13.33
CA ASP A 51 6.16 -1.37 14.78
C ASP A 51 7.49 -1.02 15.45
N GLY A 52 8.59 -1.13 14.71
CA GLY A 52 9.95 -0.83 15.19
C GLY A 52 10.34 0.65 15.15
N ILE A 53 9.53 1.53 14.55
CA ILE A 53 9.85 2.96 14.44
C ILE A 53 9.88 3.57 15.86
N PRO A 54 10.94 4.34 16.22
CA PRO A 54 10.98 5.04 17.50
C PRO A 54 9.91 6.14 17.59
N ASP A 55 9.63 6.63 18.79
CA ASP A 55 8.65 7.70 18.97
C ASP A 55 9.29 9.07 18.65
N GLY A 56 8.53 9.99 18.07
CA GLY A 56 8.97 11.38 17.89
C GLY A 56 9.97 11.61 16.75
N VAL A 57 9.95 10.75 15.73
CA VAL A 57 10.78 10.87 14.52
C VAL A 57 10.48 12.14 13.72
N ALA A 58 11.45 12.61 12.95
CA ALA A 58 11.32 13.85 12.18
C ALA A 58 10.77 13.63 10.75
N PHE A 59 10.97 12.44 10.18
CA PHE A 59 10.53 12.13 8.83
C PHE A 59 9.00 12.13 8.70
N LYS A 60 8.51 12.38 7.48
CA LYS A 60 7.09 12.26 7.16
C LYS A 60 6.79 10.94 6.48
N LEU A 61 5.60 10.38 6.69
CA LEU A 61 5.22 9.07 6.16
C LEU A 61 4.11 9.18 5.12
N ALA A 62 4.25 8.44 4.02
CA ALA A 62 3.18 8.15 3.07
C ALA A 62 3.08 6.65 2.82
N GLY A 63 1.86 6.11 2.81
CA GLY A 63 1.60 4.69 2.59
C GLY A 63 1.23 4.39 1.13
N PHE A 64 1.72 3.28 0.61
CA PHE A 64 1.31 2.72 -0.68
C PHE A 64 0.97 1.24 -0.52
N VAL A 65 -0.19 0.79 -1.00
CA VAL A 65 -0.56 -0.62 -0.96
C VAL A 65 -1.11 -1.14 -2.28
N THR A 66 -0.67 -2.31 -2.70
CA THR A 66 -1.34 -3.07 -3.78
C THR A 66 -2.29 -4.12 -3.19
N HIS A 67 -3.52 -4.21 -3.70
CA HIS A 67 -4.51 -5.22 -3.30
C HIS A 67 -5.17 -5.87 -4.52
N ALA A 68 -5.69 -7.08 -4.33
CA ALA A 68 -6.42 -7.82 -5.34
C ALA A 68 -7.93 -7.82 -5.02
N THR A 69 -8.49 -6.65 -4.77
CA THR A 69 -9.92 -6.45 -4.53
C THR A 69 -10.38 -5.23 -5.28
N THR A 70 -11.66 -5.19 -5.65
CA THR A 70 -12.23 -4.01 -6.31
C THR A 70 -12.16 -2.81 -5.37
N MET A 71 -11.92 -1.64 -5.95
CA MET A 71 -11.96 -0.37 -5.22
C MET A 71 -13.33 -0.15 -4.54
N PRO A 72 -13.39 0.51 -3.37
CA PRO A 72 -14.60 0.62 -2.56
C PRO A 72 -15.66 1.57 -3.17
N GLU A 73 -15.33 2.32 -4.21
CA GLU A 73 -16.26 3.20 -4.92
C GLU A 73 -17.26 2.38 -5.75
N GLY A 74 -18.54 2.55 -5.44
CA GLY A 74 -19.63 1.90 -6.16
C GLY A 74 -20.74 1.42 -5.23
N ASP A 75 -21.13 0.16 -5.39
CA ASP A 75 -22.20 -0.46 -4.60
C ASP A 75 -21.71 -1.02 -3.25
N ASP A 76 -22.65 -1.36 -2.37
CA ASP A 76 -22.37 -1.91 -1.04
C ASP A 76 -21.53 -3.19 -1.10
N TRP A 77 -21.68 -3.99 -2.16
CA TRP A 77 -20.90 -5.22 -2.32
C TRP A 77 -19.41 -4.93 -2.50
N LYS A 78 -19.04 -3.94 -3.34
CA LYS A 78 -17.65 -3.53 -3.50
C LYS A 78 -17.04 -3.00 -2.21
N LYS A 79 -17.79 -2.19 -1.47
CA LYS A 79 -17.36 -1.67 -0.18
C LYS A 79 -17.12 -2.80 0.83
N ASP A 80 -18.04 -3.74 0.93
CA ASP A 80 -17.91 -4.91 1.81
C ASP A 80 -16.72 -5.80 1.43
N MET A 81 -16.48 -6.00 0.13
CA MET A 81 -15.31 -6.73 -0.38
C MET A 81 -14.01 -6.02 -0.05
N TYR A 82 -13.97 -4.70 -0.25
CA TYR A 82 -12.81 -3.89 0.09
C TYR A 82 -12.54 -3.93 1.60
N GLU A 83 -13.54 -3.75 2.45
CA GLU A 83 -13.34 -3.74 3.91
C GLU A 83 -12.81 -5.10 4.41
N LYS A 84 -13.39 -6.20 3.95
CA LYS A 84 -12.93 -7.56 4.30
C LYS A 84 -11.51 -7.84 3.85
N TRP A 85 -11.04 -7.22 2.76
CA TRP A 85 -9.77 -7.55 2.12
C TRP A 85 -8.65 -6.52 2.37
N ALA A 86 -8.95 -5.24 2.38
CA ALA A 86 -7.99 -4.14 2.37
C ALA A 86 -8.27 -3.07 3.42
N GLY A 87 -9.39 -3.17 4.16
CA GLY A 87 -9.82 -2.14 5.11
C GLY A 87 -8.76 -1.77 6.16
N ARG A 88 -7.97 -2.75 6.62
CA ARG A 88 -6.92 -2.47 7.64
C ARG A 88 -5.57 -2.04 7.07
N CYS A 89 -5.37 -2.13 5.75
CA CYS A 89 -4.12 -1.74 5.12
C CYS A 89 -3.83 -0.23 5.33
N GLN A 90 -4.85 0.63 5.23
CA GLN A 90 -4.73 2.06 5.56
C GLN A 90 -4.56 2.28 7.07
N ALA A 91 -5.34 1.56 7.88
CA ALA A 91 -5.34 1.71 9.34
C ALA A 91 -3.96 1.45 9.97
N ALA A 92 -3.15 0.57 9.38
CA ALA A 92 -1.78 0.31 9.81
C ALA A 92 -0.91 1.59 9.77
N PHE A 93 -0.96 2.35 8.67
CA PHE A 93 -0.22 3.60 8.53
C PHE A 93 -0.78 4.71 9.42
N GLU A 94 -2.11 4.82 9.53
CA GLU A 94 -2.72 5.85 10.37
C GLU A 94 -2.43 5.62 11.86
N THR A 95 -2.45 4.35 12.29
CA THR A 95 -2.19 3.96 13.68
C THR A 95 -0.74 4.24 14.05
N VAL A 96 0.23 3.79 13.24
CA VAL A 96 1.65 4.07 13.52
C VAL A 96 1.93 5.57 13.50
N SER A 97 1.38 6.32 12.54
CA SER A 97 1.59 7.78 12.49
C SER A 97 1.04 8.46 13.74
N LYS A 98 -0.14 8.05 14.22
CA LYS A 98 -0.72 8.58 15.45
C LYS A 98 0.10 8.21 16.69
N ASP A 99 0.44 6.93 16.83
CA ASP A 99 1.10 6.40 18.03
C ASP A 99 2.54 6.91 18.16
N LYS A 100 3.23 7.10 17.04
CA LYS A 100 4.63 7.55 16.97
C LYS A 100 4.78 9.07 16.76
N GLY A 101 3.70 9.79 16.51
CA GLY A 101 3.72 11.24 16.27
C GLY A 101 4.28 11.64 14.90
N ILE A 102 4.13 10.78 13.89
CA ILE A 102 4.66 10.98 12.53
C ILE A 102 3.64 11.76 11.70
N GLU A 103 4.10 12.78 10.96
CA GLU A 103 3.24 13.47 9.99
C GLU A 103 2.86 12.51 8.85
N PHE A 104 1.58 12.15 8.76
CA PHE A 104 1.06 11.29 7.70
C PHE A 104 0.59 12.13 6.50
N LEU A 105 1.29 11.98 5.37
CA LEU A 105 1.03 12.74 4.15
C LEU A 105 -0.08 12.14 3.28
N GLY A 106 -0.42 10.87 3.52
CA GLY A 106 -1.54 10.20 2.88
C GLY A 106 -1.28 8.73 2.54
N TYR A 107 -2.32 8.10 2.02
CA TYR A 107 -2.35 6.71 1.62
C TYR A 107 -2.80 6.60 0.17
N PHE A 108 -2.10 5.79 -0.62
CA PHE A 108 -2.54 5.38 -1.93
C PHE A 108 -2.71 3.87 -1.97
N HIS A 109 -3.77 3.42 -2.62
CA HIS A 109 -3.97 2.01 -2.88
C HIS A 109 -4.21 1.77 -4.37
N CYS A 110 -3.69 0.64 -4.83
CA CYS A 110 -3.70 0.25 -6.22
C CYS A 110 -4.31 -1.14 -6.34
N GLU A 111 -5.33 -1.26 -7.18
CA GLU A 111 -5.79 -2.57 -7.60
C GLU A 111 -4.71 -3.23 -8.48
N GLY A 112 -4.41 -4.49 -8.20
CA GLY A 112 -3.42 -5.26 -8.94
C GLY A 112 -3.84 -6.72 -9.09
N ALA A 113 -3.31 -7.37 -10.13
CA ALA A 113 -3.58 -8.78 -10.37
C ALA A 113 -3.05 -9.66 -9.22
N PRO A 114 -3.87 -10.57 -8.67
CA PRO A 114 -3.43 -11.51 -7.64
C PRO A 114 -2.39 -12.47 -8.20
N CYS A 115 -1.35 -12.76 -7.42
CA CYS A 115 -0.50 -13.91 -7.69
C CYS A 115 -1.23 -15.22 -7.31
N PRO A 116 -0.79 -16.40 -7.80
CA PRO A 116 -1.54 -17.64 -7.61
C PRO A 116 -1.89 -18.00 -6.16
N PRO A 117 -1.01 -17.80 -5.15
CA PRO A 117 -1.37 -18.00 -3.75
C PRO A 117 -2.48 -17.05 -3.24
N ILE A 118 -2.44 -15.78 -3.68
CA ILE A 118 -3.48 -14.80 -3.34
C ILE A 118 -4.78 -15.18 -4.03
N GLU A 119 -4.73 -15.57 -5.31
CA GLU A 119 -5.88 -16.05 -6.08
C GLU A 119 -6.57 -17.23 -5.38
N ALA A 120 -5.80 -18.20 -4.92
CA ALA A 120 -6.31 -19.35 -4.16
C ALA A 120 -7.02 -18.92 -2.87
N PHE A 121 -6.45 -17.97 -2.12
CA PHE A 121 -7.07 -17.45 -0.89
C PHE A 121 -8.37 -16.69 -1.17
N ILE A 122 -8.41 -15.86 -2.22
CA ILE A 122 -9.65 -15.13 -2.62
C ILE A 122 -10.74 -16.15 -2.88
N ARG A 123 -10.46 -17.15 -3.72
CA ARG A 123 -11.44 -18.16 -4.12
C ARG A 123 -11.92 -19.02 -2.94
N SER A 124 -11.04 -19.35 -1.99
CA SER A 124 -11.41 -20.22 -0.87
C SER A 124 -12.13 -19.50 0.27
N THR A 125 -11.92 -18.18 0.41
CA THR A 125 -12.26 -17.47 1.65
C THR A 125 -13.17 -16.26 1.43
N ILE A 126 -13.02 -15.56 0.31
CA ILE A 126 -13.65 -14.25 0.08
C ILE A 126 -14.75 -14.36 -0.96
N ILE A 127 -14.45 -14.96 -2.11
CA ILE A 127 -15.38 -15.17 -3.22
C ILE A 127 -15.54 -16.68 -3.44
N THR A 128 -16.41 -17.28 -2.64
CA THR A 128 -16.67 -18.73 -2.66
C THR A 128 -17.71 -19.15 -3.69
N ASP A 129 -18.43 -18.19 -4.27
CA ASP A 129 -19.40 -18.42 -5.36
C ASP A 129 -18.71 -18.37 -6.74
N ASP A 130 -18.92 -19.39 -7.56
CA ASP A 130 -18.26 -19.51 -8.87
C ASP A 130 -18.70 -18.41 -9.87
N SER A 131 -19.92 -17.90 -9.77
CA SER A 131 -20.41 -16.84 -10.66
C SER A 131 -19.77 -15.49 -10.32
N GLN A 132 -19.62 -15.19 -9.03
CA GLN A 132 -18.87 -14.04 -8.56
C GLN A 132 -17.38 -14.17 -8.88
N TRP A 133 -16.82 -15.38 -8.78
CA TRP A 133 -15.43 -15.65 -9.12
C TRP A 133 -15.13 -15.36 -10.59
N ALA A 134 -15.97 -15.81 -11.51
CA ALA A 134 -15.82 -15.56 -12.93
C ALA A 134 -15.79 -14.05 -13.23
N LYS A 135 -16.75 -13.29 -12.66
CA LYS A 135 -16.82 -11.83 -12.81
C LYS A 135 -15.59 -11.13 -12.24
N TYR A 136 -15.15 -11.54 -11.05
CA TYR A 136 -13.95 -10.99 -10.40
C TYR A 136 -12.68 -11.25 -11.23
N GLY A 137 -12.50 -12.49 -11.70
CA GLY A 137 -11.31 -12.91 -12.45
C GLY A 137 -11.14 -12.21 -13.80
N GLU A 138 -12.24 -11.82 -14.46
CA GLU A 138 -12.18 -10.98 -15.68
C GLU A 138 -11.75 -9.55 -15.38
N GLU A 139 -12.15 -9.00 -14.24
CA GLU A 139 -11.88 -7.60 -13.89
C GLU A 139 -10.47 -7.41 -13.33
N VAL A 140 -10.09 -8.17 -12.30
CA VAL A 140 -8.83 -7.93 -11.58
C VAL A 140 -7.59 -8.12 -12.47
N LYS A 141 -7.68 -8.93 -13.52
CA LYS A 141 -6.60 -9.16 -14.50
C LYS A 141 -6.32 -7.96 -15.40
N LYS A 142 -7.23 -6.98 -15.45
CA LYS A 142 -7.03 -5.73 -16.20
C LYS A 142 -6.15 -4.74 -15.44
N HIS A 143 -5.95 -4.97 -14.14
CA HIS A 143 -5.22 -4.07 -13.26
C HIS A 143 -3.78 -4.54 -13.01
N PRO A 144 -2.80 -3.61 -12.88
CA PRO A 144 -2.98 -2.16 -12.99
C PRO A 144 -3.21 -1.70 -14.44
N THR A 145 -4.14 -0.78 -14.62
CA THR A 145 -4.41 -0.06 -15.87
C THR A 145 -3.46 1.14 -16.02
N ALA A 146 -3.46 1.77 -17.20
CA ALA A 146 -2.75 3.05 -17.38
C ALA A 146 -3.24 4.14 -16.41
N GLN A 147 -4.55 4.15 -16.12
CA GLN A 147 -5.13 5.10 -15.16
C GLN A 147 -4.63 4.86 -13.73
N ASP A 148 -4.48 3.60 -13.32
CA ASP A 148 -3.94 3.25 -11.98
C ASP A 148 -2.51 3.77 -11.82
N VAL A 149 -1.70 3.61 -12.87
CA VAL A 149 -0.32 4.12 -12.90
C VAL A 149 -0.30 5.66 -12.87
N ASP A 150 -1.17 6.33 -13.61
CA ASP A 150 -1.23 7.79 -13.63
C ASP A 150 -1.72 8.37 -12.30
N ASN A 151 -2.67 7.69 -11.64
CA ASN A 151 -3.11 8.02 -10.29
C ASN A 151 -1.97 7.85 -9.27
N ALA A 152 -1.20 6.75 -9.34
CA ALA A 152 -0.04 6.53 -8.47
C ALA A 152 1.02 7.63 -8.65
N LYS A 153 1.30 8.02 -9.90
CA LYS A 153 2.20 9.15 -10.20
C LYS A 153 1.66 10.48 -9.66
N ALA A 154 0.36 10.72 -9.79
CA ALA A 154 -0.27 11.93 -9.28
C ALA A 154 -0.17 12.01 -7.75
N PHE A 155 -0.41 10.89 -7.07
CA PHE A 155 -0.20 10.78 -5.63
C PHE A 155 1.25 11.10 -5.25
N ALA A 156 2.24 10.43 -5.85
CA ALA A 156 3.66 10.67 -5.57
C ALA A 156 4.06 12.14 -5.78
N ARG A 157 3.61 12.78 -6.87
CA ARG A 157 3.83 14.21 -7.09
C ARG A 157 3.17 15.09 -6.01
N GLY A 158 1.98 14.72 -5.56
CA GLY A 158 1.28 15.41 -4.49
C GLY A 158 2.00 15.32 -3.15
N ILE A 159 2.68 14.19 -2.88
CA ILE A 159 3.56 14.03 -1.72
C ILE A 159 4.76 14.95 -1.84
N LEU A 160 5.50 14.88 -2.96
CA LEU A 160 6.70 15.69 -3.18
C LEU A 160 6.44 17.21 -3.12
N ALA A 161 5.25 17.67 -3.52
CA ALA A 161 4.89 19.08 -3.42
C ALA A 161 4.66 19.60 -1.98
N ARG A 162 4.67 18.71 -0.98
CA ARG A 162 4.47 19.03 0.46
C ARG A 162 5.76 18.91 1.28
N VAL A 163 6.88 18.74 0.59
CA VAL A 163 8.24 18.57 1.12
C VAL A 163 9.10 19.71 0.60
#